data_AF-A0AAN8FTF1-F1
#
_entry.id   AF-A0AAN8FTF1-F1
#
_cell.length_a   1.000
_cell.length_b   1.000
_cell.length_c   1.000
_cell.angle_alpha   90.00
_cell.angle_beta   90.00
_cell.angle_gamma   90.00
#
_symmetry.space_group_name_H-M   'P 1'
#
loop_
_entity.id
_entity.type
_entity.pdbx_description
1 polymer ?
#
loop_
_entity_poly.entity_id
_entity_poly.type
_entity_poly.pdbx_seq_one_letter_code
_entity_poly.pdbx_strand_id
1 'polypeptide(L)'
;MGNLVISEEAGPAEVVHVKCSERIGDENLPACIRKGLAQHYGQSCVSMAGVFLLLRGKADVHVVPDYPSSPFKSMKEVENWFHMFNVNAPLVCATVFHSYDPGYNLRMEHTHCYSDHNDGGHYHADTTPNDIEYEGWFTAAEKIYRVDHI
;
A
#
# COMPACT_ATOMS: atom_id res chain seq x y z
N MET A 1 11.35 9.54 -1.96
CA MET A 1 10.43 9.46 -0.79
C MET A 1 10.33 8.01 -0.37
N GLY A 2 10.32 7.73 0.94
CA GLY A 2 10.13 6.36 1.45
C GLY A 2 9.14 6.35 2.61
N ASN A 3 8.20 5.40 2.58
CA ASN A 3 7.36 5.03 3.71
C ASN A 3 7.86 3.68 4.21
N LEU A 4 8.43 3.67 5.41
CA LEU A 4 9.17 2.53 5.93
C LEU A 4 8.52 2.04 7.21
N VAL A 5 8.52 0.72 7.38
CA VAL A 5 8.32 0.07 8.67
C VAL A 5 9.65 -0.48 9.13
N ILE A 6 9.92 -0.30 10.42
CA ILE A 6 11.12 -0.82 11.07
C ILE A 6 10.61 -1.57 12.30
N SER A 7 10.96 -2.84 12.40
CA SER A 7 10.74 -3.67 13.59
C SER A 7 12.08 -3.94 14.27
N GLU A 8 12.02 -4.38 15.53
CA GLU A 8 13.18 -4.91 16.25
C GLU A 8 13.66 -6.24 15.63
N GLU A 9 14.55 -6.94 16.34
CA GLU A 9 15.26 -8.14 15.85
C GLU A 9 14.34 -9.14 15.12
N ALA A 10 14.87 -9.71 14.04
CA ALA A 10 14.15 -10.67 13.23
C ALA A 10 13.72 -11.88 14.07
N GLY A 11 12.44 -12.24 14.00
CA GLY A 11 11.93 -13.40 14.70
C GLY A 11 10.41 -13.50 14.66
N PRO A 12 9.84 -14.60 15.19
CA PRO A 12 8.41 -14.73 15.37
C PRO A 12 7.87 -13.62 16.28
N ALA A 13 6.74 -13.03 15.90
CA ALA A 13 6.02 -12.04 16.70
C ALA A 13 4.51 -12.24 16.51
N GLU A 14 3.72 -11.74 17.47
CA GLU A 14 2.28 -11.65 17.29
C GLU A 14 1.95 -10.59 16.24
N VAL A 15 1.13 -10.98 15.26
CA VAL A 15 0.73 -10.13 14.13
C VAL A 15 -0.74 -10.35 13.82
N VAL A 16 -1.35 -9.38 13.16
CA VAL A 16 -2.71 -9.51 12.62
C VAL A 16 -2.62 -10.26 11.29
N HIS A 17 -3.13 -11.48 11.26
CA HIS A 17 -3.24 -12.29 10.04
C HIS A 17 -4.61 -12.08 9.38
N VAL A 18 -4.59 -11.66 8.12
CA VAL A 18 -5.79 -11.39 7.32
C VAL A 18 -5.80 -12.33 6.12
N LYS A 19 -6.92 -13.03 5.92
CA LYS A 19 -7.24 -13.72 4.67
C LYS A 19 -8.55 -13.18 4.15
N CYS A 20 -8.57 -12.79 2.88
CA CYS A 20 -9.80 -12.36 2.23
C CYS A 20 -9.75 -12.69 0.75
N SER A 21 -10.90 -13.06 0.22
CA SER A 21 -11.13 -13.30 -1.20
C SER A 21 -12.37 -12.54 -1.62
N GLU A 22 -12.50 -12.31 -2.92
CA GLU A 22 -13.64 -11.59 -3.53
C GLU A 22 -13.81 -10.16 -2.97
N ARG A 23 -13.45 -9.17 -3.78
CA ARG A 23 -13.69 -7.77 -3.40
C ARG A 23 -15.11 -7.36 -3.79
N ILE A 24 -15.97 -7.26 -2.78
CA ILE A 24 -17.39 -6.88 -2.93
C ILE A 24 -17.67 -5.38 -2.80
N GLY A 25 -16.65 -4.56 -2.53
CA GLY A 25 -16.75 -3.11 -2.38
C GLY A 25 -15.72 -2.36 -3.22
N ASP A 26 -15.75 -1.04 -3.16
CA ASP A 26 -14.93 -0.20 -4.04
C ASP A 26 -13.47 -0.06 -3.56
N GLU A 27 -13.18 -0.42 -2.32
CA GLU A 27 -11.87 -0.22 -1.68
C GLU A 27 -10.89 -1.34 -1.98
N ASN A 28 -9.66 -0.99 -2.34
CA ASN A 28 -8.54 -1.95 -2.34
C ASN A 28 -8.27 -2.46 -0.90
N LEU A 29 -7.42 -3.48 -0.76
CA LEU A 29 -7.16 -4.10 0.54
C LEU A 29 -6.61 -3.10 1.60
N PRO A 30 -5.50 -2.37 1.38
CA PRO A 30 -5.01 -1.39 2.36
C PRO A 30 -6.04 -0.30 2.69
N ALA A 31 -6.74 0.25 1.69
CA ALA A 31 -7.75 1.28 1.88
C ALA A 31 -8.93 0.79 2.71
N CYS A 32 -9.38 -0.45 2.50
CA CYS A 32 -10.45 -1.08 3.27
C CYS A 32 -10.08 -1.16 4.76
N ILE A 33 -8.89 -1.69 5.07
CA ILE A 33 -8.40 -1.80 6.45
C ILE A 33 -8.25 -0.40 7.06
N ARG A 34 -7.60 0.52 6.35
CA ARG A 34 -7.36 1.90 6.77
C ARG A 34 -8.66 2.64 7.10
N LYS A 35 -9.69 2.50 6.26
CA LYS A 35 -11.01 3.13 6.46
C LYS A 35 -11.76 2.50 7.64
N GLY A 36 -11.69 1.19 7.82
CA GLY A 36 -12.24 0.51 9.01
C GLY A 36 -11.60 1.01 10.31
N LEU A 37 -10.27 1.16 10.33
CA LEU A 37 -9.55 1.73 11.47
C LEU A 37 -9.95 3.19 11.72
N ALA A 38 -10.06 4.01 10.68
CA ALA A 38 -10.47 5.41 10.81
C ALA A 38 -11.89 5.53 11.38
N GLN A 39 -12.81 4.67 10.96
CA GLN A 39 -14.17 4.63 11.48
C GLN A 39 -14.21 4.28 12.97
N HIS A 40 -13.36 3.35 13.41
CA HIS A 40 -13.34 2.91 14.81
C HIS A 40 -12.59 3.88 15.74
N TYR A 41 -11.41 4.35 15.33
CA TYR A 41 -10.50 5.12 16.19
C TYR A 41 -10.59 6.65 16.00
N GLY A 42 -11.30 7.11 14.97
CA GLY A 42 -11.47 8.53 14.68
C GLY A 42 -10.14 9.25 14.46
N GLN A 43 -9.91 10.32 15.24
CA GLN A 43 -8.67 11.13 15.17
C GLN A 43 -7.48 10.49 15.91
N SER A 44 -7.67 9.35 16.58
CA SER A 44 -6.56 8.60 17.14
C SER A 44 -5.87 7.86 16.00
N CYS A 45 -4.74 8.40 15.53
CA CYS A 45 -3.98 7.82 14.42
C CYS A 45 -3.53 6.40 14.77
N VAL A 46 -3.94 5.44 13.93
CA VAL A 46 -3.43 4.08 13.91
C VAL A 46 -2.64 3.91 12.63
N SER A 47 -1.34 3.72 12.78
CA SER A 47 -0.44 3.43 11.67
C SER A 47 -0.17 1.93 11.64
N MET A 48 -0.40 1.31 10.49
CA MET A 48 -0.18 -0.11 10.27
C MET A 48 0.83 -0.29 9.14
N ALA A 49 1.57 -1.39 9.22
CA ALA A 49 2.43 -1.83 8.14
C ALA A 49 2.54 -3.35 8.14
N GLY A 50 2.99 -3.90 7.02
CA GLY A 50 3.12 -5.33 6.88
C GLY A 50 3.41 -5.77 5.46
N VAL A 51 3.23 -7.07 5.25
CA VAL A 51 3.32 -7.70 3.94
C VAL A 51 2.02 -8.43 3.67
N PHE A 52 1.47 -8.26 2.48
CA PHE A 52 0.41 -9.12 1.98
C PHE A 52 0.80 -9.73 0.64
N LEU A 53 0.27 -10.91 0.41
CA LEU A 53 0.35 -11.64 -0.84
C LEU A 53 -0.94 -11.39 -1.60
N LEU A 54 -0.82 -11.00 -2.86
CA LEU A 54 -1.90 -11.14 -3.83
C LEU A 54 -1.71 -12.52 -4.45
N LEU A 55 -2.48 -13.50 -3.97
CA LEU A 55 -2.30 -14.92 -4.31
C LEU A 55 -2.90 -15.28 -5.66
N ARG A 56 -4.02 -14.64 -6.01
CA ARG A 56 -4.75 -14.86 -7.27
C ARG A 56 -5.36 -13.55 -7.75
N GLY A 57 -5.42 -13.36 -9.06
CA GLY A 57 -6.01 -12.18 -9.70
C GLY A 57 -4.98 -11.29 -10.38
N LYS A 58 -5.34 -10.03 -10.60
CA LYS A 58 -4.49 -9.01 -11.21
C LYS A 58 -4.56 -7.70 -10.46
N ALA A 59 -3.55 -6.87 -10.63
CA ALA A 59 -3.50 -5.53 -10.06
C ALA A 59 -2.95 -4.52 -11.05
N ASP A 60 -3.41 -3.28 -10.93
CA ASP A 60 -2.76 -2.14 -11.56
C ASP A 60 -1.61 -1.67 -10.68
N VAL A 61 -0.43 -1.57 -11.30
CA VAL A 61 0.77 -1.01 -10.69
C VAL A 61 1.33 0.08 -11.61
N HIS A 62 2.18 0.93 -11.06
CA HIS A 62 2.99 1.83 -11.88
C HIS A 62 4.48 1.73 -11.59
N VAL A 63 5.27 2.02 -12.61
CA VAL A 63 6.70 2.30 -12.50
C VAL A 63 6.94 3.72 -12.97
N VAL A 64 7.79 4.42 -12.23
CA VAL A 64 8.15 5.79 -12.51
C VAL A 64 9.24 5.79 -13.60
N PRO A 65 9.06 6.46 -14.75
CA PRO A 65 10.11 6.55 -15.76
C PRO A 65 11.15 7.62 -15.37
N ASP A 66 12.09 7.91 -16.29
CA ASP A 66 13.10 8.95 -16.08
C ASP A 66 12.47 10.30 -15.72
N TYR A 67 13.20 11.08 -14.92
CA TYR A 67 12.73 12.39 -14.44
C TYR A 67 12.33 13.29 -15.62
N PRO A 68 11.21 14.02 -15.48
CA PRO A 68 10.76 14.93 -16.53
C PRO A 68 11.77 16.08 -16.70
N SER A 69 11.89 16.59 -17.92
CA SER A 69 12.75 17.73 -18.23
C SER A 69 12.26 19.06 -17.65
N SER A 70 11.01 19.13 -17.19
CA SER A 70 10.41 20.29 -16.56
C SER A 70 9.44 19.87 -15.44
N PRO A 71 9.22 20.72 -14.41
CA PRO A 71 8.24 20.44 -13.37
C PRO A 71 6.83 20.24 -13.93
N PHE A 72 6.07 19.34 -13.31
CA PHE A 72 4.66 19.15 -13.61
C PHE A 72 3.83 20.34 -13.14
N LYS A 73 2.81 20.70 -13.92
CA LYS A 73 1.88 21.80 -13.63
C LYS A 73 0.59 21.33 -12.97
N SER A 74 0.33 20.01 -12.97
CA SER A 74 -0.86 19.43 -12.37
C SER A 74 -0.66 17.95 -12.02
N MET A 75 -1.50 17.42 -11.14
CA MET A 75 -1.52 15.99 -10.82
C MET A 75 -1.87 15.12 -12.04
N LYS A 76 -2.69 15.62 -12.97
CA LYS A 76 -2.99 14.92 -14.21
C LYS A 76 -1.74 14.72 -15.08
N GLU A 77 -0.82 15.67 -15.09
CA GLU A 77 0.46 15.50 -15.79
C GLU A 77 1.34 14.43 -15.11
N VAL A 78 1.32 14.37 -13.77
CA VAL A 78 2.01 13.33 -13.00
C VAL A 78 1.42 11.94 -13.30
N GLU A 79 0.09 11.82 -13.31
CA GLU A 79 -0.61 10.57 -13.60
C GLU A 79 -0.31 10.06 -15.01
N ASN A 80 -0.30 10.96 -16.00
CA ASN A 80 0.04 10.62 -17.39
C ASN A 80 1.53 10.27 -17.58
N TRP A 81 2.40 10.73 -16.69
CA TRP A 81 3.82 10.42 -16.71
C TRP A 81 4.11 9.02 -16.16
N PHE A 82 3.27 8.50 -15.26
CA PHE A 82 3.44 7.14 -14.77
C PHE A 82 3.24 6.11 -15.88
N HIS A 83 4.12 5.10 -15.92
CA HIS A 83 3.91 3.94 -16.76
C HIS A 83 3.06 2.93 -15.99
N MET A 84 1.80 2.81 -16.38
CA MET A 84 0.82 1.91 -15.77
C MET A 84 0.93 0.50 -16.38
N PHE A 85 0.83 -0.52 -15.53
CA PHE A 85 0.87 -1.93 -15.92
C PHE A 85 -0.24 -2.69 -15.19
N ASN A 86 -0.93 -3.58 -15.91
CA ASN A 86 -1.82 -4.56 -15.32
C ASN A 86 -1.08 -5.89 -15.16
N VAL A 87 -0.68 -6.20 -13.93
CA VAL A 87 0.22 -7.31 -13.58
C VAL A 87 -0.53 -8.46 -12.93
N ASN A 88 0.08 -9.65 -12.92
CA ASN A 88 -0.56 -10.88 -12.47
C ASN A 88 -0.09 -11.30 -11.07
N ALA A 89 -0.98 -11.96 -10.34
CA ALA A 89 -0.59 -12.77 -9.19
C ALA A 89 0.37 -13.92 -9.59
N PRO A 90 1.21 -14.43 -8.67
CA PRO A 90 1.36 -13.99 -7.29
C PRO A 90 2.22 -12.72 -7.16
N LEU A 91 1.85 -11.81 -6.25
CA LEU A 91 2.67 -10.65 -5.88
C LEU A 91 2.94 -10.64 -4.38
N VAL A 92 4.15 -10.27 -3.98
CA VAL A 92 4.50 -9.94 -2.59
C VAL A 92 4.48 -8.42 -2.45
N CYS A 93 3.60 -7.90 -1.60
CA CYS A 93 3.35 -6.47 -1.46
C CYS A 93 3.69 -5.98 -0.05
N ALA A 94 4.67 -5.09 0.05
CA ALA A 94 4.98 -4.38 1.28
C ALA A 94 4.15 -3.09 1.34
N THR A 95 3.48 -2.86 2.47
CA THR A 95 2.54 -1.74 2.62
C THR A 95 2.71 -1.00 3.94
N VAL A 96 2.50 0.32 3.89
CA VAL A 96 2.38 1.22 5.04
C VAL A 96 1.13 2.07 4.83
N PHE A 97 0.28 2.17 5.84
CA PHE A 97 -0.94 2.99 5.78
C PHE A 97 -1.34 3.54 7.16
N HIS A 98 -2.06 4.66 7.15
CA HIS A 98 -2.43 5.41 8.35
C HIS A 98 -3.93 5.67 8.39
N SER A 99 -4.60 5.45 9.52
CA SER A 99 -6.04 5.74 9.63
C SER A 99 -6.35 7.25 9.58
N TYR A 100 -5.44 8.08 10.08
CA TYR A 100 -5.60 9.52 10.23
C TYR A 100 -4.25 10.24 10.10
N ASP A 101 -4.23 11.45 9.53
CA ASP A 101 -3.05 12.32 9.56
C ASP A 101 -3.25 13.42 10.61
N PRO A 102 -2.45 13.45 11.70
CA PRO A 102 -2.53 14.50 12.71
C PRO A 102 -1.80 15.80 12.33
N GLY A 103 -1.48 16.00 11.04
CA GLY A 103 -0.90 17.24 10.52
C GLY A 103 0.57 17.14 10.11
N TYR A 104 1.07 15.93 9.83
CA TYR A 104 2.46 15.68 9.42
C TYR A 104 2.62 15.41 7.93
N ASN A 105 1.57 15.69 7.14
CA ASN A 105 1.54 15.46 5.69
C ASN A 105 1.93 14.00 5.37
N LEU A 106 1.25 13.07 6.05
CA LEU A 106 1.51 11.65 5.92
C LEU A 106 0.99 11.13 4.58
N ARG A 107 1.79 10.28 3.92
CA ARG A 107 1.31 9.48 2.79
C ARG A 107 0.39 8.40 3.33
N MET A 108 -0.92 8.64 3.26
CA MET A 108 -1.96 7.82 3.91
C MET A 108 -1.95 6.34 3.53
N GLU A 109 -1.46 6.02 2.34
CA GLU A 109 -1.30 4.67 1.84
C GLU A 109 -0.14 4.63 0.85
N HIS A 110 0.74 3.63 1.02
CA HIS A 110 1.86 3.39 0.13
C HIS A 110 2.19 1.90 0.08
N THR A 111 2.00 1.29 -1.08
CA THR A 111 2.22 -0.15 -1.29
C THR A 111 3.10 -0.37 -2.51
N HIS A 112 4.17 -1.14 -2.36
CA HIS A 112 5.02 -1.59 -3.45
C HIS A 112 5.05 -3.11 -3.49
N CYS A 113 4.97 -3.67 -4.70
CA CYS A 113 4.94 -5.10 -4.92
C CYS A 113 6.12 -5.58 -5.78
N TYR A 114 6.51 -6.84 -5.59
CA TYR A 114 7.47 -7.56 -6.40
C TYR A 114 7.04 -9.02 -6.57
N SER A 115 7.69 -9.74 -7.49
CA SER A 115 7.43 -11.16 -7.78
C SER A 115 8.69 -11.86 -8.27
N ASP A 116 8.58 -13.18 -8.46
CA ASP A 116 9.60 -14.02 -9.11
C ASP A 116 9.42 -14.12 -10.65
N HIS A 117 8.40 -13.46 -11.19
CA HIS A 117 8.05 -13.49 -12.63
C HIS A 117 8.14 -12.11 -13.31
N ASN A 118 8.90 -11.19 -12.70
CA ASN A 118 9.22 -9.83 -13.19
C ASN A 118 8.05 -8.83 -13.19
N ASP A 119 6.91 -9.17 -12.60
CA ASP A 119 5.87 -8.20 -12.28
C ASP A 119 6.18 -7.49 -10.95
N GLY A 120 5.97 -6.17 -10.92
CA GLY A 120 6.21 -5.36 -9.74
C GLY A 120 6.02 -3.87 -10.00
N GLY A 121 5.98 -3.07 -8.93
CA GLY A 121 5.79 -1.63 -9.00
C GLY A 121 5.00 -1.09 -7.82
N HIS A 122 4.57 0.16 -7.94
CA HIS A 122 3.69 0.81 -6.96
C HIS A 122 2.24 0.39 -7.20
N TYR A 123 1.64 -0.29 -6.23
CA TYR A 123 0.28 -0.83 -6.31
C TYR A 123 -0.78 0.26 -6.20
N HIS A 124 -1.81 0.16 -7.04
CA HIS A 124 -3.02 1.00 -6.98
C HIS A 124 -4.22 0.23 -6.45
N ALA A 125 -4.63 -0.84 -7.15
CA ALA A 125 -5.80 -1.65 -6.80
C ALA A 125 -5.78 -2.98 -7.57
N ASP A 126 -6.55 -3.97 -7.09
CA ASP A 126 -6.89 -5.11 -7.93
C ASP A 126 -7.86 -4.74 -9.05
N THR A 127 -7.79 -5.52 -10.14
CA THR A 127 -8.66 -5.35 -11.32
C THR A 127 -9.52 -6.57 -11.60
N THR A 128 -9.44 -7.61 -10.77
CA THR A 128 -10.22 -8.85 -10.90
C THR A 128 -10.97 -9.15 -9.61
N PRO A 129 -11.92 -8.28 -9.20
CA PRO A 129 -12.53 -8.32 -7.87
C PRO A 129 -13.20 -9.67 -7.54
N ASN A 130 -13.77 -10.36 -8.53
CA ASN A 130 -14.47 -11.64 -8.30
C ASN A 130 -13.52 -12.84 -8.12
N ASP A 131 -12.25 -12.71 -8.49
CA ASP A 131 -11.25 -13.79 -8.49
C ASP A 131 -10.04 -13.45 -7.60
N ILE A 132 -10.07 -12.30 -6.92
CA ILE A 132 -8.95 -11.82 -6.11
C ILE A 132 -8.84 -12.61 -4.82
N GLU A 133 -7.62 -13.00 -4.45
CA GLU A 133 -7.32 -13.64 -3.18
C GLU A 133 -6.10 -12.97 -2.54
N TYR A 134 -6.25 -12.60 -1.27
CA TYR A 134 -5.21 -11.96 -0.47
C TYR A 134 -4.94 -12.73 0.82
N GLU A 135 -3.67 -12.71 1.24
CA GLU A 135 -3.25 -13.15 2.57
C GLU A 135 -2.16 -12.21 3.09
N GLY A 136 -2.34 -11.62 4.27
CA GLY A 136 -1.38 -10.64 4.80
C GLY A 136 -1.17 -10.69 6.30
N TRP A 137 -0.02 -10.16 6.71
CA TRP A 137 0.43 -10.07 8.09
C TRP A 137 0.80 -8.63 8.40
N PHE A 138 0.12 -8.06 9.39
CA PHE A 138 0.23 -6.64 9.71
C PHE A 138 0.53 -6.43 11.19
N THR A 139 1.21 -5.33 11.49
CA THR A 139 1.44 -4.85 12.85
C THR A 139 1.17 -3.36 12.94
N ALA A 140 0.79 -2.90 14.14
CA ALA A 140 0.63 -1.49 14.45
C ALA A 140 1.98 -0.88 14.83
N ALA A 141 2.25 0.34 14.38
CA ALA A 141 3.45 1.06 14.77
C ALA A 141 3.29 1.69 16.16
N GLU A 142 4.27 1.50 17.05
CA GLU A 142 4.32 2.20 18.34
C GLU A 142 4.64 3.68 18.16
N LYS A 143 5.49 4.00 17.16
CA LYS A 143 6.01 5.35 16.90
C LYS A 143 6.03 5.63 15.41
N ILE A 144 5.79 6.89 15.05
CA ILE A 144 5.93 7.42 13.69
C ILE A 144 7.02 8.48 13.71
N TYR A 145 8.00 8.35 12.82
CA TYR A 145 9.05 9.34 12.63
C TYR A 145 8.87 10.04 11.29
N ARG A 146 8.67 11.36 11.32
CA ARG A 146 8.66 12.19 10.10
C ARG A 146 10.02 12.86 9.95
N VAL A 147 10.79 12.41 8.98
CA VAL A 147 12.13 12.93 8.68
C VAL A 147 12.06 13.76 7.40
N ASP A 148 12.75 14.91 7.35
CA ASP A 148 12.80 15.81 6.20
C ASP A 148 11.39 16.22 5.70
N HIS A 149 10.67 16.93 6.58
CA HIS A 149 9.32 17.42 6.29
C HIS A 149 9.40 18.67 5.40
N ILE A 150 8.92 18.54 4.17
CA ILE A 150 8.80 19.59 3.16
C ILE A 150 7.32 19.84 2.91
#